data_AF-A0A1S8FI32-F1
#
_entry.id   AF-A0A1S8FI32-F1
#
_cell.length_a   1.000
_cell.length_b   1.000
_cell.length_c   1.000
_cell.angle_alpha   90.00
_cell.angle_beta   90.00
_cell.angle_gamma   90.00
#
_symmetry.space_group_name_H-M   'P 1'
#
loop_
_entity.id
_entity.type
_entity.pdbx_description
1 polymer ?
#
loop_
_entity_poly.entity_id
_entity_poly.type
_entity_poly.pdbx_seq_one_letter_code
_entity_poly.pdbx_strand_id
1 'polypeptide(L)'
;MAPASTFRIFLTSCLTAACLFLAACNPTFNWREVRPDNTALSLLLPCKPDKATRSVPMGGQPTELAMLGCETSGATFAIATATVKDASQVAVVLSGWQAATLANMKATGAGETTPLKVPGASVQPPAVVVRAEGRRADGSAVQSQAAYFAHGAQVFQAVIYADKISPEVRETFFSSLKLDAGSARP
;
A
#
# COMPACT_ATOMS: atom_id res chain seq x y z
N MET A 1 47.41 57.69 -37.78
CA MET A 1 47.89 56.29 -37.79
C MET A 1 47.56 55.68 -36.43
N ALA A 2 46.95 54.50 -36.42
CA ALA A 2 46.43 53.75 -35.25
C ALA A 2 47.56 53.34 -34.26
N PRO A 3 47.28 52.73 -33.07
CA PRO A 3 46.01 52.15 -32.62
C PRO A 3 45.62 52.36 -31.14
N ALA A 4 44.44 51.82 -30.85
CA ALA A 4 43.72 51.74 -29.59
C ALA A 4 44.35 50.79 -28.55
N SER A 5 44.09 51.08 -27.27
CA SER A 5 43.90 50.06 -26.23
C SER A 5 43.06 50.60 -25.07
N THR A 6 41.75 50.48 -25.27
CA THR A 6 40.83 49.68 -24.45
C THR A 6 40.94 49.78 -22.91
N PHE A 7 40.04 50.60 -22.37
CA PHE A 7 39.11 50.31 -21.28
C PHE A 7 39.68 50.04 -19.87
N ARG A 8 39.79 51.13 -19.10
CA ARG A 8 39.73 51.12 -17.63
C ARG A 8 38.27 51.11 -17.19
N ILE A 9 37.84 50.16 -16.36
CA ILE A 9 36.71 50.25 -15.40
C ILE A 9 36.99 49.18 -14.32
N PHE A 10 37.54 49.56 -13.18
CA PHE A 10 36.89 49.94 -11.91
C PHE A 10 36.30 48.77 -11.11
N LEU A 11 36.83 48.63 -9.88
CA LEU A 11 36.37 47.85 -8.72
C LEU A 11 34.83 47.84 -8.58
N THR A 12 34.21 46.67 -8.30
CA THR A 12 33.36 46.39 -7.11
C THR A 12 32.60 45.06 -7.23
N SER A 13 32.70 44.23 -6.18
CA SER A 13 31.65 43.39 -5.55
C SER A 13 30.55 42.76 -6.42
N CYS A 14 30.49 41.42 -6.46
CA CYS A 14 29.30 40.69 -5.99
C CYS A 14 29.53 39.17 -5.97
N LEU A 15 29.66 38.63 -4.76
CA LEU A 15 29.17 37.28 -4.43
C LEU A 15 27.80 37.08 -5.10
N THR A 16 27.71 36.20 -6.09
CA THR A 16 26.41 35.77 -6.61
C THR A 16 26.36 34.25 -6.61
N ALA A 17 26.00 33.74 -5.44
CA ALA A 17 25.41 32.42 -5.27
C ALA A 17 24.13 32.37 -6.11
N ALA A 18 24.12 31.58 -7.18
CA ALA A 18 22.91 31.30 -7.95
C ALA A 18 22.38 29.93 -7.52
N CYS A 19 21.47 30.01 -6.55
CA CYS A 19 20.52 29.04 -6.03
C CYS A 19 20.42 27.71 -6.79
N LEU A 20 20.73 26.63 -6.05
CA LEU A 20 20.13 25.32 -6.26
C LEU A 20 18.61 25.48 -6.42
N PHE A 21 18.08 25.19 -7.61
CA PHE A 21 16.69 24.83 -7.76
C PHE A 21 16.49 23.46 -7.10
N LEU A 22 16.36 23.45 -5.78
CA LEU A 22 15.59 22.43 -5.08
C LEU A 22 14.13 22.68 -5.46
N ALA A 23 13.77 22.30 -6.69
CA ALA A 23 12.42 21.87 -6.98
C ALA A 23 12.19 20.66 -6.06
N ALA A 24 11.71 20.93 -4.86
CA ALA A 24 11.11 19.93 -4.02
C ALA A 24 9.85 19.51 -4.77
N CYS A 25 10.03 18.60 -5.74
CA CYS A 25 8.96 17.86 -6.36
C CYS A 25 8.22 17.21 -5.19
N ASN A 26 7.07 17.77 -4.81
CA ASN A 26 6.18 17.10 -3.88
C ASN A 26 5.69 15.85 -4.63
N PRO A 27 6.17 14.64 -4.26
CA PRO A 27 5.80 13.45 -5.01
C PRO A 27 4.29 13.28 -4.89
N THR A 28 3.65 12.94 -6.01
CA THR A 28 2.23 12.59 -6.10
C THR A 28 1.81 11.57 -5.02
N PHE A 29 2.75 10.73 -4.58
CA PHE A 29 2.62 9.81 -3.45
C PHE A 29 3.50 10.26 -2.28
N ASN A 30 2.87 10.64 -1.16
CA ASN A 30 3.54 11.00 0.10
C ASN A 30 3.62 9.77 1.00
N TRP A 31 4.55 8.86 0.66
CA TRP A 31 4.74 7.60 1.35
C TRP A 31 5.11 7.82 2.82
N ARG A 32 4.32 7.26 3.71
CA ARG A 32 4.49 7.34 5.15
C ARG A 32 4.33 5.97 5.77
N GLU A 33 5.15 5.68 6.77
CA GLU A 33 5.00 4.45 7.55
C GLU A 33 3.73 4.54 8.40
N VAL A 34 2.95 3.46 8.39
CA VAL A 34 1.75 3.28 9.20
C VAL A 34 1.82 1.93 9.91
N ARG A 35 1.16 1.85 11.06
CA ARG A 35 1.06 0.64 11.88
C ARG A 35 -0.41 0.44 12.24
N PRO A 36 -1.10 -0.58 11.70
CA PRO A 36 -2.43 -0.94 12.16
C PRO A 36 -2.42 -1.26 13.66
N ASP A 37 -3.37 -0.69 14.39
CA ASP A 37 -3.45 -0.81 15.85
C ASP A 37 -3.56 -2.28 16.25
N ASN A 38 -2.94 -2.66 17.38
CA ASN A 38 -2.96 -4.02 17.92
C ASN A 38 -2.41 -5.11 16.97
N THR A 39 -1.49 -4.74 16.07
CA THR A 39 -0.80 -5.69 15.19
C THR A 39 0.70 -5.44 15.19
N ALA A 40 1.47 -6.45 14.80
CA ALA A 40 2.90 -6.30 14.54
C ALA A 40 3.22 -5.74 13.14
N LEU A 41 2.19 -5.41 12.35
CA LEU A 41 2.37 -5.01 10.96
C LEU A 41 2.81 -3.55 10.88
N SER A 42 3.78 -3.30 10.02
CA SER A 42 4.08 -1.97 9.49
C SER A 42 4.19 -2.01 7.98
N LEU A 43 3.81 -0.90 7.35
CA LEU A 43 3.79 -0.73 5.89
C LEU A 43 3.80 0.75 5.52
N LEU A 44 3.97 1.05 4.24
CA LEU A 44 3.82 2.39 3.70
C LEU A 44 2.42 2.59 3.12
N LEU A 45 1.81 3.75 3.39
CA LEU A 45 0.68 4.27 2.62
C LEU A 45 1.08 5.58 1.94
N PRO A 46 0.54 5.87 0.73
CA PRO A 46 0.97 7.04 -0.03
C PRO A 46 0.30 8.36 0.38
N CYS A 47 -0.58 8.31 1.38
CA CYS A 47 -1.32 9.43 1.90
C CYS A 47 -1.64 9.20 3.38
N LYS A 48 -2.16 10.22 4.06
CA LYS A 48 -2.68 10.07 5.42
C LYS A 48 -3.88 9.10 5.38
N PRO A 49 -3.84 7.99 6.14
CA PRO A 49 -4.97 7.08 6.18
C PRO A 49 -6.12 7.61 7.03
N ASP A 50 -7.32 7.28 6.60
CA ASP A 50 -8.50 7.25 7.44
C ASP A 50 -8.63 5.86 8.08
N LYS A 51 -9.27 5.81 9.25
CA LYS A 51 -9.53 4.57 9.99
C LYS A 51 -11.01 4.22 9.90
N ALA A 52 -11.30 2.94 9.72
CA ALA A 52 -12.66 2.43 9.79
C ALA A 52 -12.68 1.04 10.41
N THR A 53 -13.75 0.73 11.14
CA THR A 53 -13.97 -0.59 11.72
C THR A 53 -15.37 -1.05 11.35
N ARG A 54 -15.51 -2.30 10.92
CA ARG A 54 -16.82 -2.92 10.65
C ARG A 54 -16.83 -4.39 11.05
N SER A 55 -17.99 -4.88 11.44
CA SER A 55 -18.19 -6.32 11.62
C SER A 55 -18.50 -6.97 10.26
N VAL A 56 -17.78 -8.03 9.91
CA VAL A 56 -18.00 -8.81 8.68
C VAL A 56 -17.99 -10.30 9.00
N PRO A 57 -18.74 -11.13 8.25
CA PRO A 57 -18.64 -12.57 8.40
C PRO A 57 -17.29 -13.07 7.88
N MET A 58 -16.48 -13.67 8.75
CA MET A 58 -15.26 -14.39 8.39
C MET A 58 -15.33 -15.81 8.93
N GLY A 59 -15.20 -16.82 8.07
CA GLY A 59 -15.36 -18.23 8.47
C GLY A 59 -16.75 -18.51 9.08
N GLY A 60 -17.79 -17.80 8.64
CA GLY A 60 -19.15 -17.92 9.17
C GLY A 60 -19.39 -17.23 10.52
N GLN A 61 -18.39 -16.51 11.07
CA GLN A 61 -18.50 -15.82 12.35
C GLN A 61 -18.40 -14.29 12.16
N PRO A 62 -19.19 -13.48 12.89
CA PRO A 62 -19.01 -12.05 12.90
C PRO A 62 -17.63 -11.73 13.50
N THR A 63 -16.79 -11.07 12.71
CA THR A 63 -15.42 -10.72 13.06
C THR A 63 -15.23 -9.23 12.83
N GLU A 64 -14.60 -8.56 13.79
CA GLU A 64 -14.24 -7.16 13.64
C GLU A 64 -13.09 -7.03 12.64
N LEU A 65 -13.31 -6.21 11.62
CA LEU A 65 -12.34 -5.87 10.59
C LEU A 65 -11.94 -4.40 10.77
N ALA A 66 -10.71 -4.18 11.23
CA ALA A 66 -10.10 -2.86 11.28
C ALA A 66 -9.44 -2.54 9.94
N MET A 67 -9.61 -1.32 9.45
CA MET A 67 -9.12 -0.88 8.15
C MET A 67 -8.42 0.47 8.29
N LEU A 68 -7.25 0.57 7.66
CA LEU A 68 -6.63 1.84 7.31
C LEU A 68 -6.62 1.95 5.79
N GLY A 69 -7.03 3.10 5.26
CA GLY A 69 -6.97 3.30 3.82
C GLY A 69 -6.89 4.76 3.44
N CYS A 70 -6.42 5.01 2.24
CA CYS A 70 -6.47 6.34 1.65
C CYS A 70 -6.58 6.25 0.13
N GLU A 71 -7.05 7.34 -0.46
CA GLU A 71 -7.15 7.49 -1.90
C GLU A 71 -6.20 8.60 -2.36
N THR A 72 -5.42 8.32 -3.40
CA THR A 72 -4.61 9.34 -4.07
C THR A 72 -4.42 8.94 -5.53
N SER A 73 -4.45 9.94 -6.42
CA SER A 73 -4.10 9.75 -7.83
C SER A 73 -4.95 8.69 -8.55
N GLY A 74 -6.24 8.64 -8.23
CA GLY A 74 -7.18 7.67 -8.82
C GLY A 74 -6.98 6.23 -8.35
N ALA A 75 -6.20 6.02 -7.28
CA ALA A 75 -5.96 4.72 -6.68
C ALA A 75 -6.35 4.72 -5.20
N THR A 76 -7.04 3.66 -4.78
CA THR A 76 -7.36 3.37 -3.39
C THR A 76 -6.37 2.35 -2.84
N PHE A 77 -5.75 2.68 -1.72
CA PHE A 77 -4.87 1.79 -0.96
C PHE A 77 -5.52 1.48 0.38
N ALA A 78 -5.54 0.21 0.76
CA ALA A 78 -6.07 -0.18 2.06
C ALA A 78 -5.27 -1.33 2.67
N ILE A 79 -5.20 -1.32 4.00
CA ILE A 79 -4.79 -2.45 4.83
C ILE A 79 -5.95 -2.78 5.75
N ALA A 80 -6.42 -4.02 5.69
CA ALA A 80 -7.47 -4.55 6.54
C ALA A 80 -6.90 -5.67 7.41
N THR A 81 -7.28 -5.68 8.68
CA THR A 81 -6.76 -6.61 9.69
C THR A 81 -7.88 -7.17 10.53
N ALA A 82 -7.85 -8.49 10.76
CA ALA A 82 -8.79 -9.17 11.64
C ALA A 82 -8.07 -10.26 12.44
N THR A 83 -8.64 -10.63 13.59
CA THR A 83 -8.15 -11.76 14.39
C THR A 83 -9.15 -12.89 14.31
N VAL A 84 -8.70 -14.04 13.78
CA VAL A 84 -9.53 -15.25 13.69
C VAL A 84 -9.60 -15.90 15.07
N LYS A 85 -10.80 -16.28 15.53
CA LYS A 85 -10.99 -16.92 16.84
C LYS A 85 -10.26 -18.26 16.97
N ASP A 86 -10.30 -19.05 15.90
CA ASP A 86 -9.63 -20.35 15.81
C ASP A 86 -8.48 -20.25 14.79
N ALA A 87 -7.25 -20.33 15.28
CA ALA A 87 -6.05 -20.22 14.45
C ALA A 87 -5.97 -21.32 13.37
N SER A 88 -6.62 -22.47 13.57
CA SER A 88 -6.68 -23.53 12.55
C SER A 88 -7.48 -23.13 11.31
N GLN A 89 -8.38 -22.14 11.45
CA GLN A 89 -9.22 -21.64 10.37
C GLN A 89 -8.56 -20.55 9.52
N VAL A 90 -7.36 -20.08 9.86
CA VAL A 90 -6.68 -18.96 9.18
C VAL A 90 -6.60 -19.17 7.66
N ALA A 91 -6.23 -20.37 7.20
CA ALA A 91 -6.15 -20.68 5.76
C ALA A 91 -7.52 -20.64 5.07
N VAL A 92 -8.56 -21.12 5.74
CA VAL A 92 -9.94 -21.10 5.22
C VAL A 92 -10.48 -19.67 5.18
N VAL A 93 -10.22 -18.88 6.22
CA VAL A 93 -10.61 -17.47 6.29
C VAL A 93 -9.93 -16.66 5.20
N LEU A 94 -8.62 -16.82 5.00
CA LEU A 94 -7.91 -16.08 3.94
C LEU A 94 -8.40 -16.44 2.55
N SER A 95 -8.61 -17.73 2.25
CA SER A 95 -9.13 -18.15 0.94
C SER A 95 -10.58 -17.70 0.71
N GLY A 96 -11.44 -17.78 1.73
CA GLY A 96 -12.79 -17.23 1.68
C GLY A 96 -12.82 -15.71 1.51
N TRP A 97 -11.92 -14.99 2.17
CA TRP A 97 -11.81 -13.54 2.04
C TRP A 97 -11.30 -13.14 0.65
N GLN A 98 -10.34 -13.87 0.08
CA GLN A 98 -9.93 -13.70 -1.32
C GLN A 98 -11.14 -13.85 -2.26
N ALA A 99 -11.90 -14.94 -2.13
CA ALA A 99 -13.07 -15.19 -2.96
C ALA A 99 -14.14 -14.09 -2.82
N ALA A 100 -14.44 -13.66 -1.59
CA ALA A 100 -15.38 -12.57 -1.32
C ALA A 100 -14.92 -11.25 -1.93
N THR A 101 -13.61 -10.96 -1.88
CA THR A 101 -13.04 -9.74 -2.47
C THR A 101 -13.21 -9.72 -3.98
N LEU A 102 -12.91 -10.84 -4.65
CA LEU A 102 -13.10 -10.99 -6.10
C LEU A 102 -14.59 -10.89 -6.50
N ALA A 103 -15.48 -11.50 -5.72
CA ALA A 103 -16.93 -11.42 -5.95
C ALA A 103 -17.44 -9.98 -5.81
N ASN A 104 -17.00 -9.24 -4.78
CA ASN A 104 -17.43 -7.86 -4.52
C ASN A 104 -17.03 -6.91 -5.65
N MET A 105 -15.85 -7.11 -6.24
CA MET A 105 -15.40 -6.33 -7.40
C MET A 105 -15.90 -6.89 -8.75
N LYS A 106 -16.79 -7.90 -8.75
CA LYS A 106 -17.30 -8.56 -9.95
C LYS A 106 -16.15 -8.98 -10.89
N ALA A 107 -15.14 -9.65 -10.33
CA ALA A 107 -13.91 -9.98 -11.04
C ALA A 107 -14.18 -10.87 -12.27
N THR A 108 -13.44 -10.65 -13.35
CA THR A 108 -13.44 -11.51 -14.52
C THR A 108 -12.55 -12.72 -14.26
N GLY A 109 -13.09 -13.72 -13.54
CA GLY A 109 -12.40 -14.97 -13.21
C GLY A 109 -11.83 -15.02 -11.78
N ALA A 110 -10.98 -16.02 -11.53
CA ALA A 110 -10.45 -16.32 -10.19
C ALA A 110 -9.25 -15.45 -9.76
N GLY A 111 -8.77 -14.57 -10.63
CA GLY A 111 -7.53 -13.80 -10.44
C GLY A 111 -6.26 -14.64 -10.60
N GLU A 112 -5.15 -13.97 -10.82
CA GLU A 112 -3.81 -14.56 -10.91
C GLU A 112 -3.15 -14.48 -9.54
N THR A 113 -2.82 -15.64 -8.96
CA THR A 113 -2.18 -15.72 -7.64
C THR A 113 -0.68 -15.95 -7.80
N THR A 114 0.13 -15.11 -7.16
CA THR A 114 1.59 -15.28 -7.12
C THR A 114 2.12 -15.22 -5.68
N PRO A 115 3.20 -15.96 -5.35
CA PRO A 115 3.80 -15.89 -4.03
C PRO A 115 4.29 -14.48 -3.68
N LEU A 116 4.14 -14.11 -2.42
CA LEU A 116 4.70 -12.87 -1.86
C LEU A 116 5.58 -13.24 -0.66
N LYS A 117 6.72 -12.57 -0.51
CA LYS A 117 7.52 -12.67 0.71
C LYS A 117 7.16 -11.50 1.62
N VAL A 118 6.62 -11.79 2.79
CA VAL A 118 6.38 -10.80 3.85
C VAL A 118 7.22 -11.20 5.06
N PRO A 119 8.27 -10.45 5.41
CA PRO A 119 9.07 -10.71 6.61
C PRO A 119 8.19 -10.83 7.84
N GLY A 120 8.38 -11.90 8.63
CA GLY A 120 7.62 -12.16 9.85
C GLY A 120 6.21 -12.75 9.65
N ALA A 121 5.75 -12.95 8.41
CA ALA A 121 4.49 -13.67 8.16
C ALA A 121 4.60 -15.16 8.50
N SER A 122 3.46 -15.77 8.81
CA SER A 122 3.31 -17.22 8.96
C SER A 122 3.80 -17.93 7.69
N VAL A 123 4.50 -19.05 7.88
CA VAL A 123 4.95 -19.90 6.76
C VAL A 123 3.76 -20.62 6.10
N GLN A 124 2.78 -21.02 6.92
CA GLN A 124 1.55 -21.67 6.48
C GLN A 124 0.33 -20.95 7.09
N PRO A 125 -0.62 -20.46 6.27
CA PRO A 125 -0.55 -20.40 4.81
C PRO A 125 0.52 -19.40 4.33
N PRO A 126 1.16 -19.64 3.17
CA PRO A 126 2.13 -18.71 2.62
C PRO A 126 1.46 -17.41 2.21
N ALA A 127 2.20 -16.30 2.31
CA ALA A 127 1.75 -15.02 1.80
C ALA A 127 1.65 -15.05 0.26
N VAL A 128 0.56 -14.49 -0.27
CA VAL A 128 0.29 -14.43 -1.71
C VAL A 128 -0.21 -13.05 -2.11
N VAL A 129 -0.03 -12.68 -3.37
CA VAL A 129 -0.70 -11.55 -4.00
C VAL A 129 -1.58 -12.05 -5.14
N VAL A 130 -2.82 -11.56 -5.17
CA VAL A 130 -3.83 -11.90 -6.17
C VAL A 130 -4.08 -10.68 -7.04
N ARG A 131 -3.85 -10.82 -8.35
CA ARG A 131 -4.13 -9.80 -9.35
C ARG A 131 -5.45 -10.12 -10.04
N ALA A 132 -6.32 -9.14 -10.18
CA ALA A 132 -7.61 -9.33 -10.83
C ALA A 132 -8.08 -8.05 -11.52
N GLU A 133 -8.96 -8.21 -12.49
CA GLU A 133 -9.72 -7.13 -13.10
C GLU A 133 -11.20 -7.36 -12.83
N GLY A 134 -11.97 -6.28 -12.70
CA GLY A 134 -13.38 -6.32 -12.37
C GLY A 134 -14.09 -5.03 -12.70
N ARG A 135 -15.22 -4.77 -12.03
CA ARG A 135 -16.03 -3.57 -12.22
C ARG A 135 -16.41 -2.92 -10.90
N ARG A 136 -16.36 -1.59 -10.86
CA ARG A 136 -16.88 -0.79 -9.76
C ARG A 136 -18.41 -0.79 -9.74
N ALA A 137 -18.99 -0.22 -8.69
CA ALA A 137 -20.44 -0.07 -8.55
C ALA A 137 -21.07 0.74 -9.71
N ASP A 138 -20.34 1.72 -10.25
CA ASP A 138 -20.73 2.54 -11.41
C ASP A 138 -20.56 1.81 -12.77
N GLY A 139 -20.02 0.59 -12.78
CA GLY A 139 -19.76 -0.21 -13.97
C GLY A 139 -18.40 0.02 -14.65
N SER A 140 -17.60 1.00 -14.21
CA SER A 140 -16.26 1.24 -14.72
C SER A 140 -15.31 0.07 -14.44
N ALA A 141 -14.35 -0.16 -15.33
CA ALA A 141 -13.33 -1.19 -15.15
C ALA A 141 -12.37 -0.82 -14.00
N VAL A 142 -11.97 -1.80 -13.21
CA VAL A 142 -11.01 -1.60 -12.11
C VAL A 142 -10.02 -2.77 -12.05
N GLN A 143 -8.75 -2.45 -11.87
CA GLN A 143 -7.71 -3.41 -11.53
C GLN A 143 -7.56 -3.49 -10.01
N SER A 144 -7.32 -4.70 -9.51
CA SER A 144 -7.05 -5.01 -8.12
C SER A 144 -5.75 -5.79 -7.99
N GLN A 145 -4.93 -5.43 -7.01
CA GLN A 145 -3.87 -6.30 -6.51
C GLN A 145 -3.97 -6.35 -4.99
N ALA A 146 -4.19 -7.56 -4.46
CA ALA A 146 -4.43 -7.78 -3.04
C ALA A 146 -3.47 -8.83 -2.48
N ALA A 147 -2.67 -8.46 -1.49
CA ALA A 147 -1.84 -9.37 -0.73
C ALA A 147 -2.63 -9.95 0.45
N TYR A 148 -2.52 -11.25 0.66
CA TYR A 148 -3.14 -12.00 1.75
C TYR A 148 -2.07 -12.75 2.51
N PHE A 149 -2.02 -12.58 3.82
CA PHE A 149 -1.03 -13.19 4.69
C PHE A 149 -1.53 -13.23 6.14
N ALA A 150 -0.80 -13.96 6.99
CA ALA A 150 -1.14 -14.12 8.39
C ALA A 150 0.08 -13.94 9.31
N HIS A 151 -0.19 -13.68 10.58
CA HIS A 151 0.77 -13.76 11.67
C HIS A 151 0.07 -14.38 12.89
N GLY A 152 0.32 -15.66 13.16
CA GLY A 152 -0.48 -16.42 14.12
C GLY A 152 -1.96 -16.46 13.70
N ALA A 153 -2.86 -16.01 14.58
CA ALA A 153 -4.29 -15.92 14.33
C ALA A 153 -4.73 -14.62 13.62
N GLN A 154 -3.84 -13.64 13.46
CA GLN A 154 -4.14 -12.40 12.75
C GLN A 154 -4.03 -12.61 11.25
N VAL A 155 -5.04 -12.13 10.52
CA VAL A 155 -5.12 -12.17 9.05
C VAL A 155 -5.12 -10.76 8.50
N PHE A 156 -4.43 -10.59 7.38
CA PHE A 156 -4.17 -9.29 6.78
C PHE A 156 -4.54 -9.30 5.29
N GLN A 157 -5.12 -8.20 4.82
CA GLN A 157 -5.30 -7.91 3.40
C GLN A 157 -4.74 -6.51 3.11
N ALA A 158 -3.66 -6.43 2.31
CA ALA A 158 -3.17 -5.17 1.77
C ALA A 158 -3.57 -5.07 0.30
N VAL A 159 -4.33 -4.05 -0.10
CA VAL A 159 -4.95 -4.00 -1.43
C VAL A 159 -4.79 -2.64 -2.11
N ILE A 160 -4.59 -2.68 -3.43
CA ILE A 160 -4.64 -1.53 -4.34
C ILE A 160 -5.81 -1.74 -5.30
N TYR A 161 -6.67 -0.73 -5.44
CA TYR A 161 -7.65 -0.62 -6.52
C TYR A 161 -7.35 0.62 -7.37
N ALA A 162 -7.28 0.49 -8.68
CA ALA A 162 -7.07 1.61 -9.60
C ALA A 162 -7.53 1.26 -11.02
N ASP A 163 -7.67 2.25 -11.90
CA ASP A 163 -7.91 1.98 -13.33
C ASP A 163 -6.71 1.26 -13.96
N LYS A 164 -5.50 1.63 -13.52
CA LYS A 164 -4.24 0.97 -13.87
C LYS A 164 -3.28 1.05 -12.71
N ILE A 165 -2.69 -0.08 -12.34
CA ILE A 165 -1.71 -0.15 -11.25
C ILE A 165 -0.30 -0.11 -11.87
N SER A 166 0.47 0.95 -11.58
CA SER A 166 1.85 1.02 -12.07
C SER A 166 2.76 0.01 -11.34
N PRO A 167 3.75 -0.57 -12.02
CA PRO A 167 4.67 -1.52 -11.39
C PRO A 167 5.45 -0.93 -10.21
N GLU A 168 5.83 0.34 -10.28
CA GLU A 168 6.56 1.05 -9.24
C GLU A 168 5.72 1.23 -7.97
N VAL A 169 4.50 1.73 -8.10
CA VAL A 169 3.58 1.94 -6.98
C VAL A 169 3.25 0.61 -6.29
N ARG A 170 2.99 -0.43 -7.09
CA ARG A 170 2.81 -1.80 -6.61
C ARG A 170 4.02 -2.26 -5.80
N GLU A 171 5.22 -2.09 -6.35
CA GLU A 171 6.45 -2.56 -5.73
C GLU A 171 6.72 -1.84 -4.41
N THR A 172 6.63 -0.51 -4.38
CA THR A 172 6.79 0.27 -3.15
C THR A 172 5.79 -0.15 -2.07
N PHE A 173 4.52 -0.35 -2.43
CA PHE A 173 3.49 -0.75 -1.48
C PHE A 173 3.74 -2.15 -0.91
N PHE A 174 3.89 -3.18 -1.76
CA PHE A 174 4.00 -4.56 -1.28
C PHE A 174 5.35 -4.89 -0.65
N SER A 175 6.46 -4.30 -1.12
CA SER A 175 7.78 -4.49 -0.51
C SER A 175 7.90 -3.84 0.87
N SER A 176 7.01 -2.90 1.21
CA SER A 176 7.00 -2.25 2.52
C SER A 176 6.38 -3.10 3.65
N LEU A 177 5.64 -4.16 3.30
CA LEU A 177 4.96 -5.01 4.27
C LEU A 177 5.98 -5.76 5.13
N LYS A 178 5.95 -5.55 6.44
CA LYS A 178 6.75 -6.32 7.40
C LYS A 178 6.00 -6.52 8.72
N LEU A 179 6.16 -7.69 9.31
CA LEU A 179 5.67 -8.03 10.64
C LEU A 179 6.86 -8.08 11.59
N ASP A 180 6.92 -7.15 12.53
CA ASP A 180 8.01 -7.10 13.50
C ASP A 180 7.80 -8.18 14.58
N ALA A 181 8.89 -8.82 15.02
CA ALA A 181 8.82 -9.78 16.12
C ALA A 181 8.55 -9.03 17.44
N GLY A 182 7.27 -8.89 17.82
CA GLY A 182 6.86 -8.42 19.13
C GLY A 182 6.45 -6.94 19.20
N SER A 183 5.19 -6.64 18.87
CA SER A 183 4.52 -5.44 19.37
C SER A 183 2.99 -5.56 19.45
N ALA A 184 2.48 -6.77 19.73
CA ALA A 184 1.16 -6.87 20.35
C ALA A 184 1.28 -6.24 21.75
N ARG A 185 1.15 -4.91 21.82
CA ARG A 185 1.08 -4.20 23.09
C ARG A 185 -0.23 -4.64 23.76
N PRO A 186 -0.18 -5.15 25.00
CA PRO A 186 -1.37 -5.60 25.72
C PRO A 186 -2.36 -4.47 25.98
#